data_AF-B6BJ54-F1
#
_entry.id   AF-B6BJ54-F1
#
_cell.length_a   1.000
_cell.length_b   1.000
_cell.length_c   1.000
_cell.angle_alpha   90.00
_cell.angle_beta   90.00
_cell.angle_gamma   90.00
#
_symmetry.space_group_name_H-M   'P 1'
#
loop_
_entity.id
_entity.type
_entity.pdbx_description
1 polymer ?
#
loop_
_entity_poly.entity_id
_entity_poly.type
_entity_poly.pdbx_seq_one_letter_code
_entity_poly.pdbx_strand_id
1 'polypeptide(L)' 'MADFRPIQNEFLNISSSFSENVNDDFGCSVVNEILDPINNILNNLSMIEENEKKIKILEVDQMLLEARTILP' A
#
# COMPACT_ATOMS: atom_id res chain seq x y z
N MET A 1 -9.09 -7.58 -6.27
CA MET A 1 -8.36 -6.51 -5.56
C MET A 1 -7.20 -6.09 -6.42
N ALA A 2 -6.99 -4.79 -6.59
CA ALA A 2 -5.82 -4.27 -7.26
C ALA A 2 -4.60 -4.49 -6.34
N ASP A 3 -3.56 -5.13 -6.85
CA ASP A 3 -2.29 -5.28 -6.14
C ASP A 3 -1.51 -3.97 -6.28
N PHE A 4 -1.31 -3.24 -5.17
CA PHE A 4 -0.60 -1.95 -5.17
C PHE A 4 0.92 -2.09 -5.13
N ARG A 5 1.46 -3.30 -4.88
CA ARG A 5 2.91 -3.54 -4.80
C ARG A 5 3.68 -3.14 -6.06
N PRO A 6 3.20 -3.39 -7.29
CA PRO A 6 3.88 -2.96 -8.51
C PRO A 6 4.04 -1.43 -8.58
N ILE A 7 3.00 -0.68 -8.20
CA ILE A 7 3.00 0.79 -8.20
C ILE A 7 3.97 1.32 -7.13
N GLN A 8 3.97 0.73 -5.93
CA GLN A 8 4.93 1.06 -4.88
C GLN A 8 6.38 0.82 -5.33
N ASN A 9 6.65 -0.32 -5.96
CA ASN A 9 7.99 -0.66 -6.43
C ASN A 9 8.46 0.29 -7.54
N GLU A 10 7.58 0.64 -8.48
CA GLU A 10 7.88 1.61 -9.53
C GLU A 10 8.19 2.99 -8.94
N PHE A 11 7.37 3.44 -7.99
CA PHE A 11 7.60 4.70 -7.29
C PHE A 11 8.93 4.72 -6.52
N LEU A 12 9.27 3.65 -5.80
CA LEU A 12 10.54 3.54 -5.08
C LEU A 12 11.74 3.63 -6.02
N ASN A 13 11.66 2.98 -7.19
CA ASN A 13 12.72 3.07 -8.20
C ASN A 13 12.88 4.50 -8.74
N ILE A 14 11.76 5.19 -9.01
CA ILE A 14 11.78 6.59 -9.47
C ILE A 14 12.36 7.50 -8.39
N SER A 15 11.92 7.34 -7.15
CA SER A 15 12.35 8.15 -6.01
C SER A 15 13.84 7.97 -5.69
N SER A 16 14.32 6.71 -5.71
CA SER A 16 15.75 6.40 -5.53
C SER A 16 16.57 7.01 -6.66
N SER A 17 16.17 6.78 -7.92
CA SER A 17 16.85 7.35 -9.08
C SER A 17 16.89 8.89 -9.04
N PHE A 18 15.80 9.53 -8.66
CA PHE A 18 15.76 10.98 -8.51
C PHE A 18 16.75 11.45 -7.43
N SER A 19 16.71 10.84 -6.24
CA SER A 19 17.55 11.23 -5.10
C SER A 19 19.05 10.95 -5.34
N GLU A 20 19.37 9.95 -6.15
CA GLU A 20 20.74 9.63 -6.55
C GLU A 20 21.32 10.63 -7.55
N ASN A 21 20.47 11.20 -8.41
CA ASN A 21 20.89 12.09 -9.50
C ASN A 21 20.65 13.59 -9.22
N VAL A 22 19.80 13.92 -8.23
CA VAL A 22 19.41 15.29 -7.90
C VAL A 22 19.46 15.48 -6.39
N ASN A 23 20.44 16.28 -5.96
CA ASN A 23 20.80 16.50 -4.57
C ASN A 23 21.19 17.96 -4.29
N ASP A 24 20.69 18.87 -5.12
CA ASP A 24 20.68 20.31 -4.86
C ASP A 24 19.47 20.70 -3.98
N ASP A 25 19.46 21.95 -3.51
CA ASP A 25 18.41 22.45 -2.62
C ASP A 25 17.00 22.35 -3.26
N PHE A 26 16.93 22.49 -4.59
CA PHE A 26 15.69 22.31 -5.35
C PHE A 26 15.24 20.85 -5.36
N GLY A 27 16.15 19.91 -5.61
CA GLY A 27 15.91 18.48 -5.54
C GLY A 27 15.44 18.04 -4.16
N CYS A 28 16.09 18.53 -3.10
CA CYS A 28 15.63 18.30 -1.73
C CYS A 28 14.20 18.83 -1.51
N SER A 29 13.84 19.97 -2.07
CA SER A 29 12.48 20.52 -1.98
C SER A 29 11.48 19.61 -2.72
N VAL A 30 11.83 19.10 -3.90
CA VAL A 30 11.00 18.15 -4.66
C VAL A 30 10.78 16.84 -3.89
N VAL A 31 11.82 16.30 -3.24
CA VAL A 31 11.69 15.11 -2.38
C VAL A 31 10.66 15.37 -1.29
N ASN A 32 10.84 16.45 -0.52
CA ASN A 32 10.02 16.74 0.66
C ASN A 32 8.57 17.13 0.30
N GLU A 33 8.37 17.90 -0.77
CA GLU A 33 7.06 18.48 -1.10
C GLU A 33 6.23 17.61 -2.05
N ILE A 34 6.86 16.69 -2.78
CA ILE A 34 6.19 15.89 -3.82
C ILE A 34 6.37 14.39 -3.57
N LEU A 35 7.61 13.91 -3.48
CA LEU A 35 7.85 12.46 -3.39
C LEU A 35 7.38 11.91 -2.03
N ASP A 36 7.66 12.59 -0.93
CA ASP A 36 7.24 12.16 0.40
C ASP A 36 5.70 12.08 0.55
N PRO A 37 4.91 13.09 0.12
CA PRO A 37 3.45 12.97 0.09
C PRO A 37 2.94 11.81 -0.77
N ILE A 38 3.53 11.57 -1.94
CA ILE A 38 3.15 10.44 -2.80
C ILE A 38 3.43 9.12 -2.08
N ASN A 39 4.59 8.98 -1.43
CA ASN A 39 4.95 7.80 -0.66
C ASN A 39 3.94 7.53 0.47
N ASN A 40 3.52 8.58 1.19
CA ASN A 40 2.52 8.47 2.25
C ASN A 40 1.16 8.02 1.71
N ILE A 41 0.73 8.55 0.55
CA ILE A 41 -0.52 8.12 -0.10
C ILE A 41 -0.44 6.65 -0.47
N LEU A 42 0.66 6.20 -1.09
CA LEU A 42 0.86 4.81 -1.46
C LEU A 42 0.83 3.88 -0.24
N ASN A 43 1.49 4.25 0.85
CA ASN A 43 1.46 3.49 2.10
C ASN A 43 0.05 3.37 2.68
N ASN A 44 -0.72 4.46 2.68
CA ASN A 44 -2.11 4.45 3.13
C ASN A 44 -2.98 3.52 2.28
N LEU A 45 -2.82 3.54 0.95
CA LEU A 45 -3.55 2.67 0.03
C LEU A 45 -3.22 1.19 0.27
N SER A 46 -1.94 0.86 0.47
CA SER A 46 -1.51 -0.50 0.80
C SER A 46 -2.10 -0.98 2.13
N MET A 47 -2.17 -0.13 3.15
CA MET A 47 -2.81 -0.46 4.42
C MET A 47 -4.32 -0.71 4.27
N ILE A 48 -5.01 0.09 3.45
CA ILE A 48 -6.43 -0.13 3.15
C ILE A 48 -6.63 -1.48 2.46
N GLU A 49 -5.83 -1.79 1.44
CA GLU A 49 -5.89 -3.08 0.73
C GLU A 49 -5.70 -4.27 1.68
N GLU A 50 -4.72 -4.18 2.59
CA GLU A 50 -4.46 -5.23 3.58
C GLU A 50 -5.63 -5.41 4.56
N ASN A 51 -6.20 -4.30 5.05
CA ASN A 51 -7.33 -4.33 5.96
C ASN A 51 -8.58 -4.91 5.31
N GLU A 52 -8.88 -4.53 4.06
CA GLU A 52 -9.99 -5.13 3.31
C GLU A 52 -9.81 -6.64 3.13
N LYS A 53 -8.58 -7.10 2.85
CA LYS A 53 -8.27 -8.54 2.75
C LYS A 53 -8.53 -9.25 4.08
N LYS A 54 -8.09 -8.66 5.20
CA LYS A 54 -8.32 -9.20 6.55
C LYS A 54 -9.82 -9.29 6.88
N ILE A 55 -10.59 -8.26 6.56
CA ILE A 55 -12.05 -8.26 6.75
C ILE A 55 -12.70 -9.39 5.95
N LYS A 56 -12.33 -9.55 4.68
CA LYS A 56 -12.87 -10.62 3.83
C LYS A 56 -12.54 -12.02 4.35
N ILE A 57 -11.36 -12.22 4.93
CA ILE A 57 -10.98 -13.48 5.59
C ILE A 57 -11.88 -13.72 6.81
N LEU A 58 -12.06 -12.72 7.67
CA LEU A 58 -12.93 -12.83 8.85
C LEU A 58 -14.39 -13.13 8.48
N GLU A 59 -14.91 -12.52 7.42
CA GLU A 59 -16.25 -12.81 6.90
C GLU A 59 -16.37 -14.29 6.47
N VAL A 60 -15.36 -14.83 5.78
CA VAL A 60 -15.34 -16.24 5.38
C VAL A 60 -15.26 -17.16 6.60
N ASP A 61 -14.40 -16.85 7.58
CA ASP A 61 -14.29 -17.63 8.81
C ASP A 61 -15.60 -17.66 9.60
N GLN A 62 -16.31 -16.53 9.65
CA GLN A 62 -17.63 -16.45 10.26
C GLN A 62 -18.63 -17.34 9.51
N MET A 63 -18.70 -17.26 8.18
CA MET A 63 -19.59 -18.12 7.39
C MET A 63 -19.28 -19.61 7.59
N LEU A 64 -18.01 -19.98 7.70
CA LEU A 64 -17.58 -21.36 7.96
C LEU A 64 -17.98 -21.83 9.36
N LEU A 65 -17.89 -20.94 10.37
CA LEU A 65 -18.34 -21.24 11.72
C LEU A 65 -19.86 -21.46 11.75
N GLU A 66 -20.63 -20.56 11.14
CA GLU A 66 -22.09 -20.69 11.02
C GLU A 66 -22.47 -22.00 10.32
N ALA A 67 -21.82 -22.34 9.21
CA ALA A 67 -22.06 -23.61 8.51
C ALA A 67 -21.78 -24.84 9.39
N ARG A 68 -20.71 -24.82 10.20
CA ARG A 68 -20.39 -25.90 11.15
C ARG A 68 -21.43 -26.06 12.25
N THR A 69 -22.09 -24.99 12.67
CA THR A 69 -23.16 -25.06 13.67
C THR A 69 -24.48 -25.62 13.13
N ILE A 70 -24.67 -25.59 11.81
CA ILE A 70 -25.87 -26.08 11.13
C ILE A 70 -25.72 -27.54 10.67
N LEU A 71 -24.48 -28.01 10.49
CA LEU A 71 -24.19 -29.42 10.22
C LEU A 71 -24.41 -30.24 11.52
N PRO A 72 -25.34 -31.22 11.51
CA PRO A 72 -25.70 -32.01 12.69
C PRO A 72 -24.57 -32.92 13.20
#